data_AF-A0AAP4A7Q4-F1
#
_entry.id   AF-A0AAP4A7Q4-F1
#
_cell.length_a   1.000
_cell.length_b   1.000
_cell.length_c   1.000
_cell.angle_alpha   90.00
_cell.angle_beta   90.00
_cell.angle_gamma   90.00
#
_symmetry.space_group_name_H-M   'P 1'
#
loop_
_entity.id
_entity.type
_entity.pdbx_description
1 polymer ?
#
loop_
_entity_poly.entity_id
_entity_poly.type
_entity_poly.pdbx_seq_one_letter_code
_entity_poly.pdbx_strand_id
1 'polypeptide(L)'
;MARPCKSAKVLTECSQTKEEIEARAEFEDALKGNDDNLIAPDYLTDNQKLLFNYIKSELKASEILGNLDVYILAKCSIAIDRLQELEKKANKRPGLIFNKDFISSKKLYDADFYRCCNELSLSPQSRAKISNINLQAKEDSQDLLLQALAGDDD
;
A
#
# COMPACT_ATOMS: atom_id res chain seq x y z
N MET A 1 -3.37 -6.85 22.94
CA MET A 1 -2.63 -6.21 21.82
C MET A 1 -3.63 -5.88 20.73
N ALA A 2 -3.54 -4.69 20.14
CA ALA A 2 -4.34 -4.33 18.96
C ALA A 2 -3.98 -5.26 17.79
N ARG A 3 -4.99 -5.75 17.08
CA ARG A 3 -4.80 -6.56 15.87
C ARG A 3 -4.47 -5.62 14.69
N PRO A 4 -3.73 -6.09 13.67
CA PRO A 4 -3.58 -5.32 12.43
C PRO A 4 -4.96 -4.97 11.87
N CYS A 5 -5.24 -3.68 11.74
CA CYS A 5 -6.50 -3.15 11.19
C CYS A 5 -6.25 -2.52 9.82
N LYS A 6 -7.27 -2.56 8.98
CA LYS A 6 -7.29 -1.85 7.69
C LYS A 6 -7.60 -0.37 7.94
N SER A 7 -7.23 0.50 6.99
CA SER A 7 -7.60 1.92 7.06
C SER A 7 -9.11 2.10 7.17
N ALA A 8 -9.54 3.08 7.95
CA ALA A 8 -10.90 3.53 8.17
C ALA A 8 -11.63 3.85 6.86
N LYS A 9 -10.92 4.37 5.86
CA LYS A 9 -11.44 4.61 4.50
C LYS A 9 -11.83 3.32 3.76
N VAL A 10 -11.50 2.16 4.34
CA VAL A 10 -11.73 0.80 3.83
C VAL A 10 -12.63 0.00 4.81
N LEU A 11 -13.07 0.60 5.92
CA LEU A 11 -13.96 -0.02 6.91
C LEU A 11 -15.43 0.29 6.64
N THR A 12 -16.33 -0.53 7.18
CA THR A 12 -17.78 -0.39 7.01
C THR A 12 -18.56 -0.16 8.27
N GLU A 13 -19.71 0.48 8.07
CA GLU A 13 -20.76 0.77 9.06
C GLU A 13 -21.32 -0.49 9.75
N CYS A 14 -21.08 -1.68 9.18
CA CYS A 14 -21.48 -2.94 9.77
C CYS A 14 -20.54 -3.41 10.89
N SER A 15 -19.29 -2.95 10.89
CA SER A 15 -18.30 -3.31 11.91
C SER A 15 -18.22 -2.29 13.04
N GLN A 16 -18.67 -1.06 12.78
CA GLN A 16 -18.52 0.14 13.60
C GLN A 16 -19.56 1.17 13.18
N THR A 17 -20.03 2.05 14.06
CA THR A 17 -21.00 3.09 13.66
C THR A 17 -20.38 4.08 12.65
N LYS A 18 -21.21 4.81 11.88
CA LYS A 18 -20.74 5.92 11.02
C LYS A 18 -19.81 6.86 11.77
N GLU A 19 -20.21 7.22 12.98
CA GLU A 19 -19.46 8.09 13.88
C GLU A 19 -18.12 7.47 14.30
N GLU A 20 -18.06 6.15 14.52
CA GLU A 20 -16.80 5.45 14.83
C GLU A 20 -15.85 5.36 13.63
N ILE A 21 -16.39 5.26 12.41
CA ILE A 21 -15.59 5.23 11.17
C ILE A 21 -15.09 6.62 10.83
N GLU A 22 -15.94 7.64 10.95
CA GLU A 22 -15.55 9.04 10.81
C GLU A 22 -14.50 9.41 11.86
N ALA A 23 -14.72 9.07 13.13
CA ALA A 23 -13.72 9.28 14.18
C ALA A 23 -12.42 8.54 13.87
N ARG A 24 -12.47 7.29 13.37
CA ARG A 24 -11.26 6.56 12.96
C ARG A 24 -10.60 7.16 11.74
N ALA A 25 -11.35 7.65 10.76
CA ALA A 25 -10.81 8.32 9.58
C ALA A 25 -10.13 9.64 9.98
N GLU A 26 -10.73 10.40 10.90
CA GLU A 26 -10.13 11.60 11.48
C GLU A 26 -8.86 11.26 12.29
N PHE A 27 -8.90 10.21 13.12
CA PHE A 27 -7.71 9.74 13.84
C PHE A 27 -6.62 9.23 12.89
N GLU A 28 -6.99 8.52 11.81
CA GLU A 28 -6.05 8.06 10.79
C GLU A 28 -5.46 9.21 9.99
N ASP A 29 -6.26 10.19 9.57
CA ASP A 29 -5.77 11.37 8.86
C ASP A 29 -4.88 12.22 9.78
N ALA A 30 -5.20 12.30 11.08
CA ALA A 30 -4.31 12.91 12.08
C ALA A 30 -3.00 12.13 12.27
N LEU A 31 -3.04 10.79 12.24
CA LEU A 31 -1.87 9.92 12.40
C LEU A 31 -1.00 9.83 11.15
N LYS A 32 -1.61 9.92 9.97
CA LYS A 32 -0.96 9.99 8.65
C LYS A 32 -0.04 11.21 8.54
N GLY A 33 -0.39 12.27 9.27
CA GLY A 33 0.29 13.56 9.24
C GLY A 33 0.03 14.29 7.92
N ASN A 34 0.65 15.46 7.77
CA ASN A 34 0.57 16.21 6.52
C ASN A 34 1.16 15.39 5.35
N ASP A 35 0.82 15.77 4.13
CA ASP A 35 1.34 15.21 2.87
C ASP A 35 2.13 16.24 2.04
N ASP A 36 2.34 17.42 2.61
CA ASP A 36 2.97 18.59 2.03
C ASP A 36 4.49 18.44 1.78
N ASN A 37 5.14 17.51 2.47
CA ASN A 37 6.60 17.33 2.48
C ASN A 37 7.04 15.90 2.13
N LEU A 38 6.28 15.22 1.25
CA LEU A 38 6.67 13.90 0.78
C LEU A 38 7.74 14.00 -0.32
N ILE A 39 9.00 14.21 0.08
CA ILE A 39 10.14 14.43 -0.82
C ILE A 39 11.07 13.22 -0.80
N ALA A 40 11.62 12.87 -1.97
CA ALA A 40 12.60 11.80 -2.10
C ALA A 40 13.87 12.10 -1.28
N PRO A 41 14.32 11.21 -0.39
CA PRO A 41 15.52 11.45 0.42
C PRO A 41 16.80 11.65 -0.41
N ASP A 42 17.71 12.47 0.10
CA ASP A 42 18.93 12.87 -0.62
C ASP A 42 19.88 11.71 -0.93
N TYR A 43 19.90 10.69 -0.06
CA TYR A 43 20.75 9.50 -0.20
C TYR A 43 20.34 8.57 -1.34
N LEU A 44 19.18 8.79 -1.98
CA LEU A 44 18.74 8.02 -3.12
C LEU A 44 19.55 8.37 -4.38
N THR A 45 19.82 7.37 -5.20
CA THR A 45 20.38 7.60 -6.54
C THR A 45 19.37 8.31 -7.45
N ASP A 46 19.84 8.90 -8.54
CA ASP A 46 18.94 9.60 -9.49
C ASP A 46 17.82 8.69 -10.01
N ASN A 47 18.15 7.43 -10.34
CA ASN A 47 17.14 6.46 -10.79
C ASN A 47 16.14 6.12 -9.67
N GLN A 48 16.60 6.00 -8.43
CA GLN A 48 15.72 5.77 -7.28
C GLN A 48 14.82 6.97 -7.01
N LYS A 49 15.30 8.21 -7.19
CA LYS A 49 14.48 9.43 -7.09
C LYS A 49 13.42 9.48 -8.19
N LEU A 50 13.76 9.06 -9.41
CA LEU A 50 12.79 8.93 -10.51
C LEU A 50 11.69 7.92 -10.17
N LEU A 51 12.06 6.73 -9.68
CA LEU A 51 11.10 5.70 -9.26
C LEU A 51 10.22 6.20 -8.09
N PHE A 52 10.82 6.88 -7.11
CA PHE A 52 10.09 7.45 -5.98
C PHE A 52 9.02 8.43 -6.45
N ASN A 53 9.41 9.39 -7.29
CA ASN A 53 8.50 10.42 -7.80
C ASN A 53 7.42 9.84 -8.71
N TYR A 54 7.75 8.82 -9.50
CA TYR A 54 6.79 8.09 -10.31
C TYR A 54 5.72 7.40 -9.46
N ILE A 55 6.12 6.64 -8.44
CA ILE A 55 5.16 5.96 -7.54
C ILE A 55 4.31 7.00 -6.81
N LYS A 56 4.94 8.08 -6.31
CA LYS A 56 4.24 9.20 -5.66
C LYS A 56 3.19 9.83 -6.60
N SER A 57 3.52 10.06 -7.87
CA SER A 57 2.57 10.68 -8.81
C SER A 57 1.40 9.78 -9.14
N GLU A 58 1.64 8.48 -9.34
CA GLU A 58 0.58 7.50 -9.62
C GLU A 58 -0.38 7.32 -8.43
N LEU A 59 0.14 7.41 -7.20
CA LEU A 59 -0.64 7.31 -5.97
C LEU A 59 -1.23 8.65 -5.51
N LYS A 60 -1.01 9.75 -6.24
CA LYS A 60 -1.52 11.07 -5.83
C LYS A 60 -3.05 11.10 -5.83
N ALA A 61 -3.68 10.47 -6.83
CA ALA A 61 -5.14 10.46 -6.98
C ALA A 61 -5.87 9.66 -5.89
N SER A 62 -5.17 8.78 -5.17
CA SER A 62 -5.79 7.99 -4.11
C SER A 62 -5.76 8.68 -2.74
N GLU A 63 -5.01 9.78 -2.59
CA GLU A 63 -4.88 10.54 -1.33
C GLU A 63 -4.51 9.67 -0.11
N ILE A 64 -3.89 8.51 -0.34
CA ILE A 64 -3.51 7.57 0.72
C ILE A 64 -2.13 7.86 1.30
N LEU A 65 -1.29 8.63 0.60
CA LEU A 65 0.09 8.88 0.99
C LEU A 65 0.21 10.08 1.95
N GLY A 66 0.97 9.92 3.03
CA GLY A 66 1.37 10.97 3.97
C GLY A 66 2.88 11.14 4.01
N ASN A 67 3.36 12.15 4.76
CA ASN A 67 4.79 12.44 4.90
C ASN A 67 5.56 11.27 5.52
N LEU A 68 4.93 10.48 6.39
CA LEU A 68 5.56 9.28 7.00
C LEU A 68 5.83 8.17 5.98
N ASP A 69 5.11 8.14 4.86
CA ASP A 69 5.30 7.12 3.83
C ASP A 69 6.60 7.29 3.04
N VAL A 70 7.34 8.39 3.28
CA VAL A 70 8.66 8.62 2.69
C VAL A 70 9.60 7.42 2.87
N TYR A 71 9.55 6.75 4.02
CA TYR A 71 10.44 5.63 4.33
C TYR A 71 10.11 4.39 3.51
N ILE A 72 8.82 4.04 3.42
CA ILE A 72 8.38 2.86 2.65
C ILE A 72 8.51 3.11 1.15
N LEU A 73 8.23 4.33 0.67
CA LEU A 73 8.43 4.72 -0.73
C LEU A 73 9.91 4.71 -1.12
N ALA A 74 10.80 5.24 -0.27
CA ALA A 74 12.23 5.19 -0.49
C ALA A 74 12.72 3.73 -0.55
N LYS A 75 12.27 2.89 0.40
CA LYS A 75 12.60 1.46 0.43
C LYS A 75 12.11 0.73 -0.83
N CYS A 76 10.89 1.01 -1.27
CA CYS A 76 10.30 0.45 -2.48
C CYS A 76 11.12 0.83 -3.72
N SER A 77 11.46 2.11 -3.85
CA SER A 77 12.26 2.65 -4.96
C SER A 77 13.63 2.00 -5.04
N ILE A 78 14.29 1.81 -3.88
CA ILE A 78 15.56 1.10 -3.77
C ILE A 78 15.43 -0.36 -4.20
N ALA A 79 14.39 -1.07 -3.74
CA ALA A 79 14.19 -2.47 -4.07
C ALA A 79 13.99 -2.66 -5.57
N ILE A 80 13.17 -1.81 -6.20
CA ILE A 80 12.91 -1.85 -7.65
C ILE A 80 14.20 -1.56 -8.43
N ASP A 81 14.93 -0.49 -8.10
CA ASP A 81 16.18 -0.12 -8.76
C ASP A 81 17.21 -1.27 -8.70
N ARG A 82 17.40 -1.84 -7.51
CA ARG A 82 18.38 -2.93 -7.29
C ARG A 82 17.97 -4.21 -7.99
N LEU A 83 16.67 -4.56 -8.02
CA LEU A 83 16.17 -5.72 -8.76
C LEU A 83 16.39 -5.55 -10.26
N GLN A 84 16.08 -4.38 -10.82
CA GLN A 84 16.34 -4.11 -12.24
C GLN A 84 17.82 -4.23 -12.58
N GLU A 85 18.71 -3.74 -11.72
CA GLU A 85 20.16 -3.90 -11.92
C GLU A 85 20.63 -5.35 -11.81
N LEU A 86 20.08 -6.14 -10.89
CA LEU A 86 20.37 -7.58 -10.79
C LEU A 86 19.94 -8.31 -12.07
N GLU A 87 18.73 -8.04 -12.58
CA GLU A 87 18.23 -8.64 -13.83
C GLU A 87 19.07 -8.23 -15.04
N LYS A 88 19.44 -6.95 -15.17
CA LYS A 88 20.35 -6.48 -16.22
C LYS A 88 21.69 -7.23 -16.19
N LYS A 89 22.24 -7.49 -14.99
CA LYS A 89 23.49 -8.25 -14.82
C LYS A 89 23.33 -9.72 -15.20
N ALA A 90 22.24 -10.37 -14.78
CA ALA A 90 21.93 -11.74 -15.15
C ALA A 90 21.75 -11.90 -16.66
N ASN A 91 21.03 -10.98 -17.32
CA ASN A 91 20.83 -11.00 -18.77
C ASN A 91 22.15 -10.88 -19.55
N LYS A 92 23.10 -10.07 -19.06
CA LYS A 92 24.44 -9.93 -19.66
C LYS A 92 25.34 -11.14 -19.38
N ARG A 93 25.10 -11.86 -18.28
CA ARG A 93 25.94 -12.98 -17.80
C ARG A 93 25.03 -14.05 -17.19
N PRO A 94 24.41 -14.92 -18.00
CA PRO A 94 23.41 -15.87 -17.53
C PRO A 94 23.88 -16.79 -16.40
N GLY A 95 25.18 -17.12 -16.34
CA GLY A 95 25.75 -17.92 -15.25
C GLY A 95 25.63 -17.31 -13.84
N LEU A 96 25.39 -15.99 -13.71
CA LEU A 96 25.19 -15.35 -12.41
C LEU A 96 23.97 -15.89 -11.67
N ILE A 97 22.96 -16.40 -12.38
CA ILE A 97 21.74 -16.91 -11.74
C ILE A 97 21.99 -18.12 -10.85
N PHE A 98 23.13 -18.81 -11.02
CA PHE A 98 23.54 -19.95 -10.19
C PHE A 98 24.46 -19.54 -9.02
N ASN A 99 24.92 -18.29 -8.99
CA ASN A 99 25.75 -17.79 -7.92
C ASN A 99 24.91 -17.61 -6.65
N LYS A 100 25.37 -18.18 -5.52
CA LYS A 100 24.63 -18.17 -4.25
C LYS A 100 24.37 -16.75 -3.72
N ASP A 101 25.34 -15.85 -3.85
CA ASP A 101 25.24 -14.47 -3.38
C ASP A 101 24.29 -13.64 -4.25
N PHE A 102 24.25 -13.94 -5.55
CA PHE A 102 23.29 -13.34 -6.46
C PHE A 102 21.86 -13.76 -6.11
N ILE A 103 21.63 -15.06 -5.92
CA ILE A 103 20.32 -15.61 -5.54
C ILE A 103 19.87 -15.03 -4.19
N SER A 104 20.75 -14.97 -3.20
CA SER A 104 20.42 -14.45 -1.87
C SER A 104 20.07 -12.95 -1.92
N SER A 105 20.86 -12.16 -2.66
CA SER A 105 20.60 -10.72 -2.87
C SER A 105 19.27 -10.50 -3.57
N LYS A 106 18.99 -11.25 -4.65
CA LYS A 106 17.73 -11.15 -5.39
C LYS A 106 16.54 -11.50 -4.49
N LYS A 107 16.63 -12.60 -3.74
CA LYS A 107 15.58 -13.02 -2.81
C LYS A 107 15.28 -11.96 -1.74
N LEU A 108 16.30 -11.28 -1.24
CA LEU A 108 16.14 -10.20 -0.26
C LEU A 108 15.33 -9.04 -0.85
N TYR A 109 15.72 -8.55 -2.04
CA TYR A 109 15.03 -7.41 -2.65
C TYR A 109 13.66 -7.77 -3.22
N ASP A 110 13.46 -9.00 -3.69
CA ASP A 110 12.13 -9.50 -4.07
C ASP A 110 11.20 -9.49 -2.84
N ALA A 111 11.67 -9.96 -1.69
CA ALA A 111 10.87 -9.94 -0.45
C ALA A 111 10.53 -8.51 -0.01
N ASP A 112 11.48 -7.58 -0.09
CA ASP A 112 11.24 -6.16 0.19
C ASP A 112 10.23 -5.56 -0.80
N PHE A 113 10.35 -5.87 -2.09
CA PHE A 113 9.44 -5.40 -3.14
C PHE A 113 8.02 -5.91 -2.93
N TYR A 114 7.84 -7.21 -2.68
CA TYR A 114 6.51 -7.77 -2.43
C TYR A 114 5.87 -7.21 -1.16
N ARG A 115 6.66 -6.95 -0.11
CA ARG A 115 6.16 -6.25 1.09
C ARG A 115 5.67 -4.85 0.71
N CYS A 116 6.47 -4.08 0.00
CA CYS A 116 6.07 -2.74 -0.45
C CYS A 116 4.81 -2.78 -1.33
N CYS A 117 4.67 -3.77 -2.23
CA CYS A 117 3.46 -3.93 -3.04
C CYS A 117 2.19 -4.16 -2.22
N ASN A 118 2.30 -4.83 -1.09
CA ASN A 118 1.18 -5.06 -0.18
C ASN A 118 0.85 -3.81 0.62
N GLU A 119 1.84 -3.15 1.21
CA GLU A 119 1.64 -1.95 2.05
C GLU A 119 1.18 -0.74 1.20
N LEU A 120 1.78 -0.51 0.04
CA LEU A 120 1.49 0.63 -0.85
C LEU A 120 0.44 0.33 -1.92
N SER A 121 -0.17 -0.85 -1.89
CA SER A 121 -1.21 -1.23 -2.86
C SER A 121 -0.76 -1.16 -4.33
N LEU A 122 0.49 -1.52 -4.63
CA LEU A 122 1.03 -1.41 -5.99
C LEU A 122 0.63 -2.60 -6.89
N SER A 123 0.40 -3.79 -6.31
CA SER A 123 0.01 -4.95 -7.11
C SER A 123 -1.49 -4.91 -7.46
N PRO A 124 -1.91 -5.45 -8.63
CA PRO A 124 -3.33 -5.60 -8.97
C PRO A 124 -4.08 -6.40 -7.91
N GLN A 125 -3.44 -7.43 -7.34
CA GLN A 125 -4.02 -8.23 -6.26
C GLN A 125 -4.22 -7.43 -4.98
N SER A 126 -3.25 -6.61 -4.56
CA SER A 126 -3.40 -5.76 -3.36
C SER A 126 -4.53 -4.74 -3.56
N ARG A 127 -4.60 -4.12 -4.74
CA ARG A 127 -5.69 -3.19 -5.11
C ARG A 127 -7.05 -3.88 -5.17
N ALA A 128 -7.14 -5.03 -5.83
CA ALA A 128 -8.38 -5.80 -5.92
C ALA A 128 -8.83 -6.29 -4.54
N LYS A 129 -7.90 -6.67 -3.66
CA LYS A 129 -8.21 -7.03 -2.28
C LYS A 129 -8.87 -5.86 -1.56
N ILE A 130 -8.29 -4.66 -1.64
CA ILE A 130 -8.86 -3.45 -1.03
C ILE A 130 -10.21 -3.10 -1.68
N SER A 131 -10.31 -3.18 -3.01
CA SER A 131 -11.55 -2.90 -3.74
C SER A 131 -12.68 -3.89 -3.41
N ASN A 132 -12.40 -5.18 -3.31
CA ASN A 132 -13.38 -6.20 -2.96
C ASN A 132 -13.81 -6.07 -1.51
N ILE A 133 -12.88 -5.70 -0.61
CA ILE A 133 -13.23 -5.36 0.76
C ILE A 133 -14.22 -4.19 0.76
N ASN A 134 -14.01 -3.17 -0.07
CA ASN A 134 -14.90 -2.01 -0.20
C ASN A 134 -16.25 -2.32 -0.89
N LEU A 135 -16.32 -3.34 -1.74
CA LEU A 135 -17.56 -3.78 -2.39
C LEU A 135 -18.40 -4.66 -1.46
N GLN A 136 -17.81 -5.70 -0.87
CA GLN A 136 -18.47 -6.55 0.12
C GLN A 136 -19.00 -5.70 1.28
N ALA A 137 -18.18 -4.74 1.69
CA ALA A 137 -18.54 -3.68 2.60
C ALA A 137 -19.86 -2.96 2.28
N LYS A 138 -20.02 -2.51 1.03
CA LYS A 138 -21.22 -1.80 0.60
C LYS A 138 -22.43 -2.71 0.54
N GLU A 139 -22.25 -3.92 0.02
CA GLU A 139 -23.32 -4.94 -0.04
C GLU A 139 -23.82 -5.28 1.37
N ASP A 140 -22.92 -5.55 2.32
CA ASP A 140 -23.27 -5.84 3.72
C ASP A 140 -24.00 -4.66 4.40
N SER A 141 -23.61 -3.41 4.09
CA SER A 141 -24.28 -2.21 4.62
C SER A 141 -25.68 -1.99 4.07
N GLN A 142 -25.90 -2.34 2.79
CA GLN A 142 -27.20 -2.25 2.15
C GLN A 142 -28.14 -3.34 2.65
N ASP A 143 -27.65 -4.56 2.87
CA ASP A 143 -28.44 -5.67 3.43
C ASP A 143 -28.88 -5.39 4.88
N LEU A 144 -28.01 -4.78 5.70
CA LEU A 144 -28.35 -4.36 7.06
C LEU A 144 -29.40 -3.24 7.10
N LEU A 145 -29.30 -2.26 6.18
CA LEU A 145 -30.32 -1.21 6.03
C LEU A 145 -31.67 -1.78 5.57
N LEU A 146 -31.66 -2.73 4.63
CA LEU A 146 -32.87 -3.41 4.15
C LEU A 146 -33.54 -4.23 5.26
N GLN A 147 -32.78 -4.91 6.11
CA GLN A 147 -33.33 -5.63 7.27
C GLN A 147 -33.92 -4.69 8.33
N ALA A 148 -33.28 -3.54 8.60
CA ALA A 148 -33.81 -2.56 9.54
C ALA A 148 -35.13 -1.93 9.07
N LEU A 149 -35.24 -1.64 7.76
CA LEU A 149 -36.48 -1.13 7.17
C LEU A 149 -37.61 -2.17 7.12
N ALA A 150 -37.28 -3.46 7.03
CA ALA A 150 -38.27 -4.54 7.05
C ALA A 150 -38.78 -4.91 8.46
N GLY A 151 -38.16 -4.37 9.53
CA GLY A 151 -38.50 -4.65 10.93
C GLY A 151 -39.39 -3.61 11.62
N ASP A 152 -39.82 -2.55 10.91
CA ASP A 152 -40.61 -1.43 11.46
C ASP A 152 -42.11 -1.50 11.09
N ASP A 153 -42.58 -2.63 10.54
CA ASP A 153 -43.97 -2.86 10.08
C ASP A 153 -44.86 -3.67 11.06
N ASP A 154 -44.48 -3.81 12.35
CA ASP A 154 -45.30 -4.47 13.40
C ASP A 154 -45.69 -3.53 14.57
#